data_AF-A0A7S2FEA3-F1
#
_entry.id   AF-A0A7S2FEA3-F1
#
_cell.length_a   1.000
_cell.length_b   1.000
_cell.length_c   1.000
_cell.angle_alpha   90.00
_cell.angle_beta   90.00
_cell.angle_gamma   90.00
#
_symmetry.space_group_name_H-M   'P 1'
#
loop_
_entity.id
_entity.type
_entity.pdbx_description
1 polymer ?
#
loop_
_entity_poly.entity_id
_entity_poly.type
_entity_poly.pdbx_seq_one_letter_code
_entity_poly.pdbx_strand_id
1 'polypeptide(L)'
;DEFIYRSDAPAVAALAQYRAAAAAAEALTAGDTAASARVSEELGLASSAMDETEAWGIEEEMVRLCATLEVSHLLERDAATLSGGERKRVALAAALLSQPDLLLLDE
;
A
#
# COMPACT_ATOMS: atom_id res chain seq x y z
N ASP A 1 -3.50 24.50 -8.75
CA ASP A 1 -2.71 23.35 -9.20
C ASP A 1 -3.05 22.12 -8.39
N GLU A 2 -3.67 21.16 -9.06
CA GLU A 2 -4.16 19.91 -8.49
C GLU A 2 -3.07 18.86 -8.74
N PHE A 3 -2.39 18.43 -7.69
CA PHE A 3 -1.43 17.33 -7.75
C PHE A 3 -2.19 16.04 -8.06
N ILE A 4 -2.38 15.72 -9.34
CA ILE A 4 -2.97 14.44 -9.77
C ILE A 4 -1.86 13.40 -9.72
N TYR A 5 -1.64 12.84 -8.53
CA TYR A 5 -0.90 11.60 -8.39
C TYR A 5 -1.86 10.43 -8.54
N ARG A 6 -1.81 9.71 -9.67
CA ARG A 6 -2.39 8.38 -9.82
C ARG A 6 -1.28 7.34 -9.72
N SER A 7 -1.12 6.77 -8.54
CA SER A 7 -0.39 5.52 -8.38
C SER A 7 -1.33 4.38 -8.77
N ASP A 8 -1.12 3.82 -9.96
CA ASP A 8 -1.67 2.51 -10.33
C ASP A 8 -0.66 1.39 -10.02
N ALA A 9 0.24 1.58 -9.03
CA ALA A 9 1.33 0.67 -8.72
C ALA A 9 0.82 -0.74 -8.39
N PRO A 10 1.03 -1.73 -9.29
CA PRO A 10 0.45 -3.07 -9.12
C PRO A 10 0.88 -3.74 -7.82
N ALA A 11 2.12 -3.50 -7.41
CA ALA A 11 2.71 -4.06 -6.22
C ALA A 11 2.09 -3.50 -4.91
N VAL A 12 1.71 -2.22 -4.87
CA VAL A 12 0.99 -1.63 -3.72
C VAL A 12 -0.42 -2.20 -3.64
N ALA A 13 -1.08 -2.40 -4.79
CA ALA A 13 -2.39 -3.04 -4.84
C ALA A 13 -2.33 -4.51 -4.39
N ALA A 14 -1.31 -5.27 -4.81
CA ALA A 14 -1.09 -6.65 -4.39
C ALA A 14 -0.91 -6.75 -2.86
N LEU A 15 -0.11 -5.86 -2.26
CA LEU A 15 0.07 -5.78 -0.81
C LEU A 15 -1.26 -5.52 -0.09
N ALA A 16 -2.05 -4.57 -0.58
CA ALA A 16 -3.36 -4.26 0.01
C ALA A 16 -4.31 -5.46 -0.04
N GLN A 17 -4.34 -6.19 -1.17
CA GLN A 17 -5.14 -7.40 -1.34
C GLN A 17 -4.68 -8.52 -0.40
N TYR A 18 -3.36 -8.76 -0.32
CA TYR A 18 -2.80 -9.78 0.57
C TYR A 18 -3.14 -9.51 2.03
N ARG A 19 -2.99 -8.26 2.49
CA ARG A 19 -3.33 -7.85 3.86
C ARG A 19 -4.82 -8.02 4.15
N ALA A 20 -5.69 -7.67 3.20
CA ALA A 20 -7.13 -7.84 3.36
C ALA A 20 -7.51 -9.33 3.48
N ALA A 21 -6.95 -10.18 2.61
CA ALA A 21 -7.18 -11.63 2.66
C ALA A 21 -6.62 -12.26 3.94
N ALA A 22 -5.43 -11.85 4.39
CA ALA A 22 -4.82 -12.32 5.62
C ALA A 22 -5.66 -11.93 6.86
N ALA A 23 -6.12 -10.68 6.93
CA ALA A 23 -7.01 -10.23 8.01
C ALA A 23 -8.36 -10.99 8.00
N ALA A 24 -8.90 -11.29 6.82
CA ALA A 24 -10.10 -12.11 6.69
C ALA A 24 -9.85 -13.55 7.20
N ALA A 25 -8.66 -14.11 6.97
CA ALA A 25 -8.28 -15.43 7.47
C ALA A 25 -8.15 -15.46 8.99
N GLU A 26 -7.57 -14.42 9.60
CA GLU A 26 -7.48 -14.28 11.05
C GLU A 26 -8.86 -14.12 11.71
N ALA A 27 -9.81 -13.50 11.02
CA ALA A 27 -11.17 -13.29 11.50
C ALA A 27 -12.09 -14.51 11.33
N LEU A 28 -11.63 -15.60 10.70
CA LEU A 28 -12.45 -16.79 10.48
C LEU A 28 -12.88 -17.43 11.80
N THR A 29 -14.16 -17.75 11.91
CA THR A 29 -14.71 -18.51 13.03
C THR A 29 -14.77 -20.00 12.68
N ALA A 30 -14.49 -20.86 13.66
CA ALA A 30 -14.56 -22.30 13.45
C ALA A 30 -15.97 -22.74 13.04
N GLY A 31 -16.07 -23.54 11.97
CA GLY A 31 -17.32 -24.15 11.51
C GLY A 31 -17.90 -23.56 10.23
N ASP A 32 -17.41 -22.41 9.74
CA ASP A 32 -17.79 -21.88 8.42
C ASP A 32 -16.82 -22.36 7.33
N THR A 33 -17.11 -23.53 6.77
CA THR A 33 -16.29 -24.17 5.74
C THR A 33 -16.33 -23.40 4.41
N ALA A 34 -17.44 -22.73 4.10
CA ALA A 34 -17.58 -21.95 2.88
C ALA A 34 -16.75 -20.66 2.96
N ALA A 35 -16.81 -19.94 4.08
CA ALA A 35 -15.94 -18.78 4.31
C ALA A 35 -14.46 -19.18 4.31
N SER A 36 -14.12 -20.31 4.95
CA SER A 36 -12.73 -20.80 4.99
C SER A 36 -12.18 -21.11 3.59
N ALA A 37 -13.00 -21.72 2.72
CA ALA A 37 -12.60 -22.02 1.35
C ALA A 37 -12.39 -20.72 0.53
N ARG A 38 -13.32 -19.76 0.61
CA ARG A 38 -13.20 -18.49 -0.10
C ARG A 38 -11.96 -17.70 0.32
N VAL A 39 -11.74 -17.58 1.63
CA VAL A 39 -10.57 -16.84 2.14
C VAL A 39 -9.26 -17.53 1.75
N SER A 40 -9.22 -18.87 1.75
CA SER A 40 -8.04 -19.60 1.27
C SER A 40 -7.75 -19.34 -0.21
N GLU A 41 -8.79 -19.28 -1.04
CA GLU A 41 -8.68 -18.93 -2.45
C GLU A 41 -8.20 -17.48 -2.65
N GLU A 42 -8.83 -16.52 -1.96
CA GLU A 42 -8.46 -15.10 -1.99
C GLU A 42 -6.99 -14.88 -1.55
N LEU A 43 -6.55 -15.56 -0.49
CA LEU A 43 -5.18 -15.48 -0.01
C LEU A 43 -4.19 -16.09 -1.01
N GLY A 44 -4.55 -17.19 -1.67
CA GLY A 44 -3.73 -17.81 -2.72
C GLY A 44 -3.56 -16.91 -3.94
N LEU A 45 -4.65 -16.27 -4.39
CA LEU A 45 -4.62 -15.30 -5.49
C LEU A 45 -3.79 -14.07 -5.12
N ALA A 46 -3.99 -13.52 -3.91
CA ALA A 46 -3.24 -12.36 -3.44
C ALA A 46 -1.75 -12.67 -3.26
N SER A 47 -1.40 -13.87 -2.75
CA SER A 47 -0.01 -14.31 -2.66
C SER A 47 0.64 -14.43 -4.04
N SER A 48 -0.09 -14.94 -5.03
CA SER A 48 0.41 -15.01 -6.42
C SER A 48 0.66 -13.61 -7.00
N ALA A 49 -0.24 -12.66 -6.73
CA ALA A 49 -0.05 -11.27 -7.13
C ALA A 49 1.16 -10.61 -6.42
N MET A 50 1.42 -10.95 -5.14
CA MET A 50 2.60 -10.48 -4.42
C MET A 50 3.90 -10.98 -5.09
N ASP A 51 3.93 -12.23 -5.52
CA ASP A 51 5.07 -12.81 -6.24
C ASP A 51 5.27 -12.18 -7.62
N GLU A 52 4.19 -12.07 -8.43
CA GLU A 52 4.24 -11.50 -9.78
C GLU A 52 4.70 -10.03 -9.81
N THR A 53 4.40 -9.29 -8.75
CA THR A 53 4.71 -7.86 -8.63
C THR A 53 5.91 -7.56 -7.73
N GLU A 54 6.59 -8.60 -7.23
CA GLU A 54 7.72 -8.50 -6.29
C GLU A 54 7.41 -7.62 -5.05
N ALA A 55 6.16 -7.64 -4.59
CA ALA A 55 5.64 -6.69 -3.60
C ALA A 55 6.08 -6.96 -2.15
N TRP A 56 6.77 -8.07 -1.88
CA TRP A 56 7.19 -8.46 -0.52
C TRP A 56 8.06 -7.41 0.19
N GLY A 57 8.78 -6.57 -0.56
CA GLY A 57 9.65 -5.51 -0.02
C GLY A 57 8.98 -4.14 0.15
N ILE A 58 7.70 -3.98 -0.25
CA ILE A 58 7.06 -2.66 -0.32
C ILE A 58 6.91 -2.00 1.04
N GLU A 59 6.55 -2.75 2.09
CA GLU A 59 6.38 -2.14 3.41
C GLU A 59 7.70 -1.59 3.95
N GLU A 60 8.81 -2.31 3.73
CA GLU A 60 10.13 -1.82 4.11
C GLU A 60 10.52 -0.58 3.31
N GLU A 61 10.27 -0.55 2.00
CA GLU A 61 10.52 0.61 1.16
C GLU A 61 9.66 1.80 1.55
N MET A 62 8.38 1.58 1.86
CA MET A 62 7.49 2.62 2.37
C MET A 62 8.05 3.23 3.66
N VAL A 63 8.48 2.41 4.63
CA VAL A 63 9.07 2.90 5.88
C VAL A 63 10.36 3.68 5.61
N ARG A 64 11.22 3.20 4.70
CA ARG A 64 12.44 3.92 4.29
C ARG A 64 12.12 5.29 3.68
N LEU A 65 11.24 5.34 2.69
CA LEU A 65 10.84 6.59 2.00
C LEU A 65 10.19 7.58 2.96
N CYS A 66 9.29 7.11 3.83
CA CYS A 66 8.67 7.95 4.85
C CYS A 66 9.68 8.53 5.82
N ALA A 67 10.72 7.77 6.19
CA ALA A 67 11.80 8.27 7.03
C ALA A 67 12.64 9.32 6.30
N THR A 68 13.04 9.05 5.05
CA THR A 68 13.81 9.99 4.20
C THR A 68 13.10 11.31 3.98
N LEU A 69 11.76 11.27 3.83
CA LEU A 69 10.94 12.47 3.60
C LEU A 69 10.44 13.10 4.91
N GLU A 70 10.85 12.55 6.07
CA GLU A 70 10.47 13.02 7.41
C GLU A 70 8.94 13.06 7.61
N VAL A 71 8.24 12.05 7.11
CA VAL A 71 6.77 11.91 7.19
C VAL A 71 6.31 10.66 7.94
N SER A 72 7.21 9.86 8.52
CA SER A 72 6.83 8.65 9.27
C SER A 72 5.84 8.94 10.41
N HIS A 73 5.97 10.10 11.07
CA HIS A 73 5.06 10.55 12.14
C HIS A 73 3.65 10.93 11.64
N LEU A 74 3.42 10.93 10.33
CA LEU A 74 2.13 11.25 9.70
C LEU A 74 1.34 10.02 9.30
N LEU A 75 1.93 8.81 9.34
CA LEU A 75 1.30 7.57 8.85
C LEU A 75 -0.02 7.24 9.55
N GLU A 76 -0.17 7.64 10.80
CA GLU A 76 -1.38 7.40 11.61
C GLU A 76 -2.33 8.61 11.64
N ARG A 77 -1.96 9.73 11.01
CA ARG A 77 -2.78 10.95 11.01
C ARG A 77 -3.78 10.91 9.86
N ASP A 78 -4.97 11.46 10.12
CA ASP A 78 -5.95 11.71 9.06
C ASP A 78 -5.36 12.68 8.03
N ALA A 79 -5.35 12.26 6.76
CA ALA A 79 -4.85 13.03 5.63
C ALA A 79 -5.49 14.42 5.51
N ALA A 80 -6.75 14.58 5.95
CA ALA A 80 -7.46 15.86 5.97
C ALA A 80 -6.84 16.88 6.96
N THR A 81 -6.10 16.40 7.96
CA THR A 81 -5.48 17.24 9.01
C THR A 81 -4.06 17.69 8.68
N LEU A 82 -3.50 17.21 7.56
CA LEU A 82 -2.15 17.54 7.15
C LEU A 82 -2.08 19.00 6.62
N SER A 83 -0.94 19.65 6.79
CA SER A 83 -0.61 20.90 6.12
C SER A 83 -0.33 20.67 4.62
N GLY A 84 -0.28 21.74 3.83
CA GLY A 84 0.04 21.64 2.40
C GLY A 84 1.41 20.99 2.13
N GLY A 85 2.43 21.37 2.90
CA GLY A 85 3.77 20.80 2.78
C GLY A 85 3.86 19.33 3.22
N GLU A 86 3.12 18.95 4.26
CA GLU A 86 3.01 17.54 4.68
C GLU A 86 2.32 16.71 3.59
N ARG A 87 1.21 17.18 3.03
CA ARG A 87 0.54 16.49 1.90
C ARG A 87 1.45 16.31 0.71
N LYS A 88 2.23 17.34 0.33
CA LYS A 88 3.20 17.24 -0.78
C LYS A 88 4.26 16.17 -0.51
N ARG A 89 4.81 16.10 0.71
CA ARG A 89 5.81 15.08 1.07
C ARG A 89 5.23 13.67 1.14
N VAL A 90 4.01 13.50 1.66
CA VAL A 90 3.31 12.21 1.66
C VAL A 90 3.00 11.75 0.23
N ALA A 91 2.53 12.67 -0.64
CA ALA A 91 2.30 12.37 -2.05
C ALA A 91 3.60 11.98 -2.77
N LEU A 92 4.72 12.64 -2.46
CA LEU A 92 6.03 12.27 -2.99
C LEU A 92 6.48 10.88 -2.51
N ALA A 93 6.24 10.53 -1.23
CA ALA A 93 6.55 9.19 -0.73
C ALA A 93 5.76 8.12 -1.51
N ALA A 94 4.46 8.36 -1.72
CA ALA A 94 3.61 7.48 -2.52
C ALA A 94 4.05 7.42 -4.00
N ALA A 95 4.54 8.54 -4.56
CA ALA A 95 5.17 8.64 -5.88
C ALA A 95 6.34 7.69 -6.03
N LEU A 96 7.29 7.79 -5.12
CA LEU A 96 8.53 7.01 -5.18
C LEU A 96 8.30 5.53 -4.88
N LEU A 97 7.28 5.18 -4.09
CA LEU A 97 6.96 3.79 -3.78
C LEU A 97 6.56 2.97 -5.01
N SER A 98 6.05 3.63 -6.07
CA SER A 98 5.76 2.99 -7.34
C SER A 98 7.00 2.64 -8.17
N GLN A 99 8.20 3.00 -7.68
CA GLN A 99 9.49 2.83 -8.36
C GLN A 99 9.47 3.32 -9.83
N PRO A 100 9.07 4.57 -10.09
CA PRO A 100 8.97 5.07 -11.46
C PRO A 100 10.35 5.27 -12.07
N ASP A 101 10.49 4.95 -13.37
CA ASP A 101 11.72 5.25 -14.13
C ASP A 101 11.99 6.77 -14.22
N LEU A 102 10.93 7.57 -14.25
CA LEU A 102 10.98 9.02 -14.30
C LEU A 102 9.80 9.62 -13.53
N LEU A 103 10.11 10.50 -12.57
CA LEU A 103 9.12 11.29 -11.85
C LEU A 103 9.31 12.77 -12.22
N LEU A 104 8.27 13.37 -12.82
CA LEU A 104 8.23 14.80 -13.10
C LEU A 104 7.45 15.50 -11.98
N LEU A 105 8.07 16.51 -11.39
CA LEU A 105 7.48 17.36 -10.35
C LEU A 105 7.35 18.77 -10.92
N ASP A 106 6.12 19.27 -10.94
CA ASP A 106 5.82 20.68 -11.17
C ASP A 106 5.31 21.29 -9.85
N GLU A 107 5.50 22.61 -9.67
CA GLU A 107 5.34 23.31 -8.38
C GLU A 107 3.99 23.11 -7.66
#